data_AF-A0A3S8UCL5-F1
#
_entry.id   AF-A0A3S8UCL5-F1
#
_cell.length_a   1.000
_cell.length_b   1.000
_cell.length_c   1.000
_cell.angle_alpha   90.00
_cell.angle_beta   90.00
_cell.angle_gamma   90.00
#
_symmetry.space_group_name_H-M   'P 1'
#
loop_
_entity.id
_entity.type
_entity.pdbx_description
1 polymer ?
#
loop_
_entity_poly.entity_id
_entity_poly.type
_entity_poly.pdbx_seq_one_letter_code
_entity_poly.pdbx_strand_id
1 'polypeptide(L)'
;MSVPVHALDAWTVGVERGLPTYALTSEAGEVRLVCDPDRVFGPTPNGALVVRFDKDAAPDMVVVLAKSGEQARLSVKNGIAAQASVDAADWSKMVATFRTGGEFAMVTSADSLTFETAPLPDLACE
;
A
#
# COMPACT_ATOMS: atom_id res chain seq x y z
N MET A 1 10.96 -30.87 -15.84
CA MET A 1 9.80 -30.00 -16.17
C MET A 1 10.09 -28.66 -15.54
N SER A 2 10.36 -27.61 -16.34
CA SER A 2 10.46 -26.25 -15.79
C SER A 2 9.05 -25.77 -15.49
N VAL A 3 8.74 -25.56 -14.22
CA VAL A 3 7.56 -24.79 -13.82
C VAL A 3 7.84 -23.35 -14.26
N PRO A 4 6.95 -22.70 -15.04
CA PRO A 4 7.10 -21.28 -15.30
C PRO A 4 7.08 -20.56 -13.95
N VAL A 5 8.14 -19.81 -13.66
CA VAL A 5 8.15 -18.88 -12.52
C VAL A 5 7.21 -17.75 -12.92
N HIS A 6 6.05 -17.66 -12.27
CA HIS A 6 5.24 -16.46 -12.34
C HIS A 6 6.09 -15.30 -11.81
N ALA A 7 6.26 -14.25 -12.63
CA ALA A 7 6.98 -13.08 -12.20
C ALA A 7 6.16 -12.38 -11.11
N LEU A 8 6.79 -12.10 -9.97
CA LEU A 8 6.20 -11.30 -8.90
C LEU A 8 5.96 -9.87 -9.39
N ASP A 9 4.93 -9.24 -8.84
CA ASP A 9 4.71 -7.81 -8.98
C ASP A 9 5.84 -7.06 -8.27
N ALA A 10 6.47 -6.15 -9.01
CA ALA A 10 7.64 -5.43 -8.54
C ALA A 10 7.27 -4.04 -8.03
N TRP A 11 7.62 -3.76 -6.78
CA TRP A 11 7.59 -2.41 -6.24
C TRP A 11 8.55 -1.51 -7.03
N THR A 12 8.01 -0.46 -7.63
CA THR A 12 8.82 0.63 -8.17
C THR A 12 9.19 1.55 -7.04
N VAL A 13 10.47 1.56 -6.67
CA VAL A 13 11.02 2.42 -5.60
C VAL A 13 11.50 3.73 -6.19
N GLY A 14 11.14 4.83 -5.56
CA GLY A 14 11.48 6.18 -6.01
C GLY A 14 11.61 7.17 -4.85
N VAL A 15 11.77 8.44 -5.21
CA VAL A 15 11.82 9.56 -4.27
C VAL A 15 10.97 10.69 -4.82
N GLU A 16 10.05 11.21 -4.01
CA GLU A 16 9.25 12.39 -4.34
C GLU A 16 9.40 13.43 -3.24
N ARG A 17 9.85 14.64 -3.61
CA ARG A 17 10.09 15.76 -2.67
C ARG A 17 10.99 15.37 -1.48
N GLY A 18 11.92 14.44 -1.70
CA GLY A 18 12.84 13.94 -0.68
C GLY A 18 12.30 12.77 0.15
N LEU A 19 11.07 12.32 -0.08
CA LEU A 19 10.47 11.18 0.61
C LEU A 19 10.56 9.90 -0.23
N PRO A 20 10.90 8.74 0.36
CA PRO A 20 10.84 7.47 -0.34
C PRO A 20 9.41 7.12 -0.74
N THR A 21 9.25 6.62 -1.96
CA THR A 21 7.98 6.17 -2.53
C THR A 21 8.07 4.75 -3.04
N TYR A 22 7.00 3.98 -2.88
CA TYR A 22 6.87 2.60 -3.33
C TYR A 22 5.57 2.47 -4.11
N ALA A 23 5.63 2.09 -5.39
CA ALA A 23 4.44 1.97 -6.23
C ALA A 23 4.29 0.57 -6.82
N LEU A 24 3.04 0.10 -6.89
CA LEU A 24 2.61 -1.05 -7.67
C LEU A 24 1.57 -0.59 -8.69
N THR A 25 1.72 -1.04 -9.92
CA THR A 25 0.81 -0.69 -11.01
C THR A 25 0.34 -1.97 -11.68
N SER A 26 -0.95 -2.03 -11.95
CA SER A 26 -1.60 -3.09 -12.72
C SER A 26 -2.46 -2.47 -13.83
N GLU A 27 -3.02 -3.30 -14.70
CA GLU A 27 -3.96 -2.83 -15.72
C GLU A 27 -5.26 -2.26 -15.13
N ALA A 28 -5.60 -2.61 -13.88
CA ALA A 28 -6.85 -2.24 -13.22
C ALA A 28 -6.71 -1.09 -12.20
N GLY A 29 -5.49 -0.62 -11.95
CA GLY A 29 -5.26 0.41 -10.93
C GLY A 29 -3.81 0.51 -10.44
N GLU A 30 -3.63 1.35 -9.43
CA GLU A 30 -2.33 1.69 -8.85
C GLU A 30 -2.42 1.83 -7.33
N VAL A 31 -1.36 1.39 -6.66
CA VAL A 31 -1.13 1.63 -5.24
C VAL A 31 0.22 2.29 -5.10
N ARG A 32 0.28 3.37 -4.31
CA ARG A 32 1.53 4.06 -4.01
C ARG A 32 1.62 4.43 -2.55
N LEU A 33 2.68 3.99 -1.90
CA LEU A 33 3.00 4.32 -0.52
C LEU A 33 4.11 5.38 -0.50
N VAL A 34 3.90 6.44 0.27
CA VAL A 34 4.87 7.49 0.55
C VAL A 34 5.17 7.44 2.04
N CYS A 35 6.45 7.36 2.42
CA CYS A 35 6.85 7.32 3.82
C CYS A 35 7.60 8.60 4.20
N ASP A 36 7.35 9.13 5.40
CA ASP A 36 8.09 10.27 5.98
C ASP A 36 8.71 9.88 7.33
N PRO A 37 9.70 8.96 7.35
CA PRO A 37 10.35 8.52 8.58
C PRO A 37 11.15 9.66 9.24
N ASP A 38 11.68 10.57 8.43
CA ASP A 38 12.50 11.71 8.87
C ASP A 38 11.67 12.91 9.34
N ARG A 39 10.34 12.82 9.20
CA ARG A 39 9.37 13.85 9.61
C ARG A 39 9.68 15.21 8.97
N VAL A 40 10.04 15.19 7.68
CA VAL A 40 10.42 16.37 6.90
C VAL A 40 9.33 17.45 6.94
N PHE A 41 8.07 17.05 7.07
CA PHE A 41 6.92 17.95 7.02
C PHE A 41 6.23 18.20 8.38
N GLY A 42 6.79 17.77 9.52
CA GLY A 42 6.20 18.05 10.82
C GLY A 42 6.85 17.30 12.00
N PRO A 43 6.35 17.48 13.23
CA PRO A 43 6.92 16.80 14.40
C PRO A 43 6.57 15.30 14.49
N THR A 44 5.62 14.83 13.68
CA THR A 44 5.13 13.45 13.62
C THR A 44 5.40 12.84 12.24
N PRO A 45 5.63 11.51 12.14
CA PRO A 45 5.68 10.83 10.84
C PRO A 45 4.39 11.07 10.05
N ASN A 46 4.54 11.31 8.74
CA ASN A 46 3.43 11.66 7.84
C ASN A 46 3.49 10.83 6.55
N GLY A 47 3.25 9.53 6.68
CA GLY A 47 3.06 8.64 5.54
C GLY A 47 1.69 8.82 4.88
N ALA A 48 1.60 8.39 3.62
CA ALA A 48 0.36 8.36 2.87
C ALA A 48 0.30 7.13 1.96
N LEU A 49 -0.85 6.46 1.96
CA LEU A 49 -1.20 5.49 0.94
C LEU A 49 -2.10 6.18 -0.08
N VAL A 50 -1.67 6.20 -1.33
CA VAL A 50 -2.42 6.68 -2.47
C VAL A 50 -2.91 5.48 -3.27
N VAL A 51 -4.19 5.47 -3.59
CA VAL A 51 -4.85 4.38 -4.31
C VAL A 51 -5.63 4.92 -5.50
N ARG A 52 -5.63 4.15 -6.59
CA ARG A 52 -6.48 4.39 -7.75
C ARG A 52 -7.03 3.05 -8.22
N PHE A 53 -8.34 2.95 -8.30
CA PHE A 53 -9.05 1.80 -8.85
C PHE A 53 -9.80 2.25 -10.10
N ASP A 54 -9.81 1.43 -11.14
CA ASP A 54 -10.49 1.79 -12.39
C ASP A 54 -12.02 1.70 -12.26
N LYS A 55 -12.54 0.78 -11.41
CA LYS A 55 -13.99 0.62 -11.21
C LYS A 55 -14.52 1.29 -9.94
N ASP A 56 -13.64 1.87 -9.13
CA ASP A 56 -13.99 2.67 -7.96
C ASP A 56 -13.16 3.96 -7.94
N ALA A 57 -13.67 5.01 -8.59
CA ALA A 57 -12.92 6.25 -8.79
C ALA A 57 -12.74 7.07 -7.49
N ALA A 58 -13.55 6.82 -6.45
CA ALA A 58 -13.53 7.59 -5.21
C ALA A 58 -13.94 6.73 -3.99
N PRO A 59 -13.16 5.69 -3.65
CA PRO A 59 -13.44 4.88 -2.47
C PRO A 59 -13.31 5.73 -1.21
N ASP A 60 -14.24 5.54 -0.28
CA ASP A 60 -14.18 6.09 1.07
C ASP A 60 -13.43 5.19 2.06
N MET A 61 -13.28 3.91 1.70
CA MET A 61 -12.60 2.88 2.46
C MET A 61 -11.83 1.94 1.54
N VAL A 62 -10.63 1.55 1.97
CA VAL A 62 -9.86 0.45 1.37
C VAL A 62 -9.48 -0.54 2.46
N VAL A 63 -9.61 -1.82 2.14
CA VAL A 63 -9.12 -2.92 2.97
C VAL A 63 -7.87 -3.51 2.32
N VAL A 64 -6.78 -3.54 3.05
CA VAL A 64 -5.62 -4.36 2.68
C VAL A 64 -5.81 -5.73 3.33
N LEU A 65 -6.00 -6.75 2.49
CA LEU A 65 -6.27 -8.13 2.90
C LEU A 65 -5.06 -9.01 2.55
N ALA A 66 -4.33 -9.44 3.57
CA ALA A 66 -3.26 -10.41 3.40
C ALA A 66 -3.83 -11.81 3.13
N LYS A 67 -3.06 -12.67 2.45
CA LYS A 67 -3.43 -14.09 2.25
C LYS A 67 -3.72 -14.85 3.54
N SER A 68 -3.12 -14.43 4.66
CA SER A 68 -3.40 -15.00 5.99
C SER A 68 -4.82 -14.72 6.51
N GLY A 69 -5.53 -13.79 5.88
CA GLY A 69 -6.82 -13.26 6.34
C GLY A 69 -6.71 -12.02 7.23
N GLU A 70 -5.47 -11.58 7.54
CA GLU A 70 -5.25 -10.32 8.27
C GLU A 70 -5.71 -9.13 7.43
N GLN A 71 -6.31 -8.14 8.11
CA GLN A 71 -6.93 -6.98 7.47
C GLN A 71 -6.52 -5.69 8.16
N ALA A 72 -6.14 -4.72 7.33
CA ALA A 72 -6.04 -3.31 7.68
C ALA A 72 -7.17 -2.54 6.99
N ARG A 73 -7.92 -1.72 7.73
CA ARG A 73 -9.02 -0.90 7.18
C ARG A 73 -8.60 0.55 7.20
N LEU A 74 -8.56 1.17 6.03
CA LEU A 74 -8.03 2.51 5.85
C LEU A 74 -9.16 3.39 5.32
N SER A 75 -9.51 4.44 6.07
CA SER A 75 -10.37 5.49 5.54
C SER A 75 -9.62 6.28 4.47
N VAL A 76 -10.25 6.44 3.32
CA VAL A 76 -9.68 7.08 2.14
C VAL A 76 -10.46 8.36 1.83
N LYS A 77 -9.74 9.44 1.53
CA LYS A 77 -10.32 10.68 1.05
C LYS A 77 -9.59 11.11 -0.21
N ASN A 78 -10.33 11.24 -1.31
CA ASN A 78 -9.78 11.57 -2.63
C ASN A 78 -8.65 10.61 -3.06
N GLY A 79 -8.81 9.32 -2.81
CA GLY A 79 -7.80 8.30 -3.12
C GLY A 79 -6.59 8.30 -2.19
N ILE A 80 -6.63 9.01 -1.05
CA ILE A 80 -5.53 9.08 -0.10
C ILE A 80 -5.97 8.62 1.29
N ALA A 81 -5.30 7.63 1.85
CA ALA A 81 -5.29 7.33 3.28
C ALA A 81 -4.03 7.94 3.90
N ALA A 82 -4.22 9.01 4.68
CA ALA A 82 -3.13 9.64 5.41
C ALA A 82 -2.89 8.91 6.73
N GLN A 83 -1.63 8.58 7.04
CA GLN A 83 -1.24 7.87 8.27
C GLN A 83 -1.83 8.53 9.53
N ALA A 84 -1.75 9.86 9.61
CA ALA A 84 -2.24 10.63 10.76
C ALA A 84 -3.78 10.60 10.95
N SER A 85 -4.53 10.11 9.95
CA SER A 85 -6.00 10.04 9.97
C SER A 85 -6.53 8.61 10.06
N VAL A 86 -5.66 7.61 10.01
CA VAL A 86 -5.99 6.19 10.08
C VAL A 86 -5.67 5.66 11.48
N ASP A 87 -6.37 4.61 11.91
CA ASP A 87 -6.03 3.89 13.13
C ASP A 87 -4.59 3.33 13.08
N ALA A 88 -3.80 3.61 14.12
CA ALA A 88 -2.39 3.24 14.15
C ALA A 88 -2.15 1.72 14.02
N ALA A 89 -3.06 0.90 14.54
CA ALA A 89 -2.94 -0.56 14.41
C ALA A 89 -3.21 -0.99 12.97
N ASP A 90 -4.23 -0.44 12.31
CA ASP A 90 -4.50 -0.76 10.91
C ASP A 90 -3.40 -0.24 9.96
N TRP A 91 -2.83 0.94 10.22
CA TRP A 91 -1.65 1.40 9.49
C TRP A 91 -0.46 0.44 9.66
N SER A 92 -0.17 0.03 10.89
CA SER A 92 0.92 -0.91 11.19
C SER A 92 0.73 -2.27 10.51
N LYS A 93 -0.49 -2.82 10.49
CA LYS A 93 -0.80 -4.07 9.77
C LYS A 93 -0.59 -3.96 8.26
N MET A 94 -0.99 -2.84 7.66
CA MET A 94 -0.73 -2.58 6.23
C MET A 94 0.77 -2.56 5.97
N VAL A 95 1.55 -1.80 6.75
CA VAL A 95 3.01 -1.72 6.59
C VAL A 95 3.65 -3.09 6.78
N ALA A 96 3.20 -3.86 7.76
CA ALA A 96 3.66 -5.23 7.99
C ALA A 96 3.36 -6.14 6.80
N THR A 97 2.16 -6.06 6.23
CA THR A 97 1.76 -6.82 5.02
C THR A 97 2.71 -6.54 3.86
N PHE A 98 3.01 -5.27 3.58
CA PHE A 98 3.92 -4.90 2.49
C PHE A 98 5.39 -5.27 2.80
N ARG A 99 5.82 -5.12 4.05
CA ARG A 99 7.17 -5.49 4.51
C ARG A 99 7.42 -6.99 4.36
N THR A 100 6.43 -7.83 4.72
CA THR A 100 6.50 -9.28 4.55
C THR A 100 6.44 -9.71 3.09
N GLY A 101 5.70 -8.98 2.25
CA GLY A 101 5.47 -9.36 0.86
C GLY A 101 4.58 -10.60 0.74
N GLY A 102 4.58 -11.23 -0.44
CA GLY A 102 3.66 -12.30 -0.81
C GLY A 102 2.35 -11.74 -1.37
N GLU A 103 1.32 -12.59 -1.38
CA GLU A 103 0.02 -12.27 -1.96
C GLU A 103 -0.84 -11.44 -1.00
N PHE A 104 -1.37 -10.33 -1.50
CA PHE A 104 -2.37 -9.52 -0.82
C PHE A 104 -3.32 -8.87 -1.82
N ALA A 105 -4.49 -8.47 -1.33
CA ALA A 105 -5.46 -7.72 -2.10
C ALA A 105 -5.74 -6.35 -1.47
N MET A 106 -5.99 -5.39 -2.34
CA MET A 106 -6.55 -4.08 -2.01
C MET A 106 -8.02 -4.13 -2.42
N VAL A 107 -8.94 -3.95 -1.48
CA VAL A 107 -10.37 -4.18 -1.69
C VAL A 107 -11.15 -2.93 -1.34
N THR A 108 -12.05 -2.50 -2.23
CA THR A 108 -13.05 -1.47 -1.98
C THR A 108 -14.45 -2.07 -1.98
N SER A 109 -15.48 -1.24 -1.86
CA SER A 109 -16.87 -1.69 -2.00
C SER A 109 -17.24 -2.14 -3.43
N ALA A 110 -16.51 -1.68 -4.44
CA ALA A 110 -16.86 -1.83 -5.85
C ALA A 110 -15.72 -2.41 -6.72
N ASP A 111 -14.49 -2.51 -6.21
CA ASP A 111 -13.35 -3.02 -6.96
C ASP A 111 -12.31 -3.73 -6.08
N SER A 112 -11.36 -4.42 -6.71
CA SER A 112 -10.22 -5.02 -6.03
C SER A 112 -8.99 -5.12 -6.92
N LEU A 113 -7.81 -4.89 -6.35
CA LEU A 113 -6.51 -5.16 -6.97
C LEU A 113 -5.83 -6.29 -6.18
N THR A 114 -5.22 -7.24 -6.87
CA THR A 114 -4.44 -8.32 -6.22
C THR A 114 -3.01 -8.24 -6.70
N PHE A 115 -2.07 -8.37 -5.76
CA PHE A 115 -0.64 -8.35 -6.03
C PHE A 115 0.05 -9.53 -5.35
N GLU A 116 1.13 -10.03 -5.95
CA GLU A 116 2.06 -10.95 -5.32
C GLU A 116 3.48 -10.37 -5.39
N THR A 117 4.00 -9.86 -4.28
CA THR A 117 5.26 -9.10 -4.27
C THR A 117 6.39 -9.80 -3.55
N ALA A 118 7.64 -9.40 -3.84
CA ALA A 118 8.76 -9.67 -2.95
C ALA A 118 8.61 -8.89 -1.62
N PRO A 119 9.28 -9.32 -0.53
CA PRO A 119 9.33 -8.58 0.73
C PRO A 119 10.04 -7.21 0.60
N LEU A 120 9.65 -6.24 1.43
CA LEU A 120 10.29 -4.92 1.56
C LEU A 120 10.86 -4.75 2.99
N PRO A 121 11.98 -5.40 3.35
CA PRO A 121 12.48 -5.42 4.73
C PRO A 121 12.84 -4.03 5.27
N ASP A 122 13.28 -3.12 4.39
CA ASP A 122 13.72 -1.76 4.75
C ASP A 122 12.57 -0.73 4.72
N LEU A 123 11.31 -1.19 4.66
CA LEU A 123 10.15 -0.29 4.62
C LEU A 123 9.97 0.44 5.95
N ALA A 124 10.40 1.70 5.98
CA ALA A 124 10.33 2.61 7.13
C ALA A 124 9.12 3.57 7.01
N CYS A 125 7.93 3.05 7.29
CA CYS A 125 6.65 3.75 7.13
C CYS A 125 5.83 3.76 8.44
N GLU A 126 6.50 3.78 9.59
CA GLU A 126 5.87 3.67 10.93
C GLU A 126 5.46 5.01 11.56
#